data_AF-A0A8T4TWY8-F1
#
_entry.id   AF-A0A8T4TWY8-F1
#
_cell.length_a   1.000
_cell.length_b   1.000
_cell.length_c   1.000
_cell.angle_alpha   90.00
_cell.angle_beta   90.00
_cell.angle_gamma   90.00
#
_symmetry.space_group_name_H-M   'P 1'
#
loop_
_entity.id
_entity.type
_entity.pdbx_description
1 polymer ?
#
loop_
_entity_poly.entity_id
_entity_poly.type
_entity_poly.pdbx_seq_one_letter_code
_entity_poly.pdbx_strand_id
1 'polypeptide(L)'
;MKKAQVSAGNVAVLIFLIAIFMALFILLLPAQDRSDLLNKDLDDENGDDSDSEVFILTQSPGLLKPSSDDETTHKIDSTNLFLRSEPTVSDLATKLLVSKGVFSSSLRKLTFKVEGNDNLENVNLFFTAVNGKGNLIIALNDVEIFSGKAEGLQNIVLPNNLLQEINTLKFEVSSPGINIFSPNEYELRDVKTRQSFEIVNTKEKRKIVLSAAEKGDGKLSYSLFCNSAADISRLRIFLNGKAISDEVVTCGSFDKEIEIIKDDFDEGENEFIFEIDKGDYLINDIELTVKSSEGGSVTYKFAIGEDDFNSIMKGTGDVELNMQFSDSEQKKFTFELNNKEFTIDIEDSEYIQNNLGRFMKNGNNVLKITPQNEFTIDDLYLILK
;
A
#
# COMPACT_ATOMS: atom_id res chain seq x y z
N MET A 1 -65.34 -59.23 13.95
CA MET A 1 -63.93 -59.26 13.49
C MET A 1 -63.91 -59.51 11.98
N LYS A 2 -63.65 -58.48 11.17
CA LYS A 2 -63.38 -58.59 9.73
C LYS A 2 -61.91 -58.22 9.53
N LYS A 3 -61.09 -59.16 9.03
CA LYS A 3 -59.72 -58.87 8.59
C LYS A 3 -59.81 -58.21 7.21
N ALA A 4 -59.27 -57.00 7.09
CA ALA A 4 -59.12 -56.31 5.81
C ALA A 4 -57.92 -56.90 5.06
N GLN A 5 -58.19 -57.48 3.89
CA GLN A 5 -57.21 -57.95 2.94
C GLN A 5 -56.69 -56.73 2.16
N VAL A 6 -55.44 -56.35 2.40
CA VAL A 6 -54.79 -55.24 1.67
C VAL A 6 -54.54 -55.69 0.23
N SER A 7 -55.03 -54.87 -0.70
CA SER A 7 -54.97 -55.07 -2.15
C SER A 7 -53.53 -55.14 -2.65
N ALA A 8 -53.10 -56.35 -3.05
CA ALA A 8 -51.79 -56.61 -3.65
C ALA A 8 -51.59 -55.93 -5.02
N GLY A 9 -52.66 -55.39 -5.63
CA GLY A 9 -52.61 -54.75 -6.96
C GLY A 9 -51.88 -53.42 -6.99
N ASN A 10 -51.98 -52.60 -5.94
CA ASN A 10 -51.36 -51.27 -5.93
C ASN A 10 -49.84 -51.31 -5.68
N VAL A 11 -49.36 -52.35 -4.99
CA VAL A 11 -47.92 -52.52 -4.71
C VAL A 11 -47.18 -53.01 -5.95
N ALA A 12 -47.79 -53.91 -6.73
CA ALA A 12 -47.20 -54.43 -7.96
C ALA A 12 -47.00 -53.32 -9.02
N VAL A 13 -47.96 -52.40 -9.16
CA VAL A 13 -47.86 -51.27 -10.10
C VAL A 13 -46.74 -50.30 -9.69
N LEU A 14 -46.57 -50.04 -8.39
CA LEU A 14 -45.50 -49.19 -7.89
C LEU A 14 -44.11 -49.79 -8.15
N ILE A 15 -43.93 -51.09 -7.88
CA ILE A 15 -42.66 -51.79 -8.11
C ILE A 15 -42.30 -51.77 -9.61
N PHE A 16 -43.27 -51.99 -10.48
CA PHE A 16 -43.06 -51.94 -11.93
C PHE A 16 -42.65 -50.54 -12.41
N LEU A 17 -43.28 -49.48 -11.87
CA LEU A 17 -42.90 -48.10 -12.18
C LEU A 17 -41.49 -47.77 -11.70
N ILE A 18 -41.12 -48.18 -10.49
CA ILE A 18 -39.78 -48.00 -9.94
C ILE A 18 -38.73 -48.70 -10.81
N ALA A 19 -39.00 -49.93 -11.28
CA ALA A 19 -38.10 -50.67 -12.16
C ALA A 19 -37.88 -49.96 -13.51
N ILE A 20 -38.94 -49.39 -14.10
CA ILE A 20 -38.83 -48.60 -15.34
C ILE A 20 -38.01 -47.33 -15.13
N PHE A 21 -38.23 -46.61 -14.02
CA PHE A 21 -37.47 -45.41 -13.71
C PHE A 21 -35.99 -45.70 -13.45
N MET A 22 -35.67 -46.81 -12.77
CA MET A 22 -34.28 -47.26 -12.61
C MET A 22 -33.64 -47.61 -13.96
N ALA A 23 -34.36 -48.32 -14.84
CA ALA A 23 -33.84 -48.66 -16.16
C ALA A 23 -33.57 -47.40 -17.02
N LEU A 24 -34.47 -46.41 -16.98
CA LEU A 24 -34.28 -45.12 -17.66
C LEU A 24 -33.12 -44.32 -17.08
N PHE A 25 -32.98 -44.32 -15.74
CA PHE A 25 -31.88 -43.64 -15.06
C PHE A 25 -30.51 -44.23 -15.47
N ILE A 26 -30.39 -45.56 -15.53
CA ILE A 26 -29.16 -46.24 -15.98
C ILE A 26 -28.85 -45.95 -17.45
N LEU A 27 -29.86 -45.77 -18.30
CA LEU A 27 -29.68 -45.48 -19.72
C LEU A 27 -29.23 -44.02 -19.98
N LEU A 28 -29.64 -43.09 -19.11
CA LEU A 28 -29.30 -41.67 -19.17
C LEU A 28 -27.95 -41.33 -18.54
N LEU A 29 -27.34 -42.26 -17.80
CA LEU A 29 -26.00 -42.09 -17.25
C LEU A 29 -24.93 -42.10 -18.36
N PRO A 30 -23.92 -41.20 -18.29
CA PRO A 30 -22.73 -41.24 -19.12
C PRO A 30 -22.10 -42.64 -19.12
N ALA A 31 -21.44 -43.02 -20.21
CA ALA A 31 -20.90 -44.37 -20.38
C ALA A 31 -19.90 -44.77 -19.27
N GLN A 32 -19.17 -43.80 -18.71
CA GLN A 32 -18.21 -44.00 -17.62
C GLN A 32 -18.90 -44.30 -16.28
N ASP A 33 -19.89 -43.50 -15.87
CA ASP A 33 -20.60 -43.71 -14.60
C ASP A 33 -21.45 -45.01 -14.60
N ARG A 34 -21.87 -45.45 -15.79
CA ARG A 34 -22.62 -46.69 -15.98
C ARG A 34 -21.76 -47.95 -15.82
N SER A 35 -20.50 -47.93 -16.23
CA SER A 35 -19.59 -49.07 -16.02
C SER A 35 -19.27 -49.27 -14.54
N ASP A 36 -19.14 -48.19 -13.77
CA ASP A 36 -18.83 -48.25 -12.34
C ASP A 36 -20.00 -48.80 -11.51
N LEU A 37 -21.24 -48.56 -11.95
CA LEU A 37 -22.45 -49.10 -11.30
C LEU A 37 -22.76 -50.56 -11.68
N LEU A 38 -22.39 -51.00 -12.88
CA LEU A 38 -22.63 -52.37 -13.35
C LEU A 38 -21.52 -53.36 -12.98
N ASN A 39 -20.31 -52.87 -12.70
CA ASN A 39 -19.17 -53.72 -12.29
C ASN A 39 -19.09 -53.97 -10.78
N LYS A 40 -20.04 -53.49 -9.96
CA LYS A 40 -19.87 -53.52 -8.49
C LYS A 40 -20.47 -54.72 -7.76
N ASP A 41 -21.19 -55.63 -8.41
CA ASP A 41 -21.74 -56.83 -7.72
C ASP A 41 -22.00 -58.00 -8.69
N LEU A 42 -20.96 -58.49 -9.36
CA LEU A 42 -20.97 -59.81 -10.01
C LEU A 42 -19.57 -60.46 -9.91
N ASP A 43 -19.11 -60.74 -8.69
CA ASP A 43 -18.11 -61.79 -8.47
C ASP A 43 -18.52 -62.60 -7.23
N ASP A 44 -19.28 -63.67 -7.51
CA ASP A 44 -19.46 -64.81 -6.61
C ASP A 44 -18.11 -65.53 -6.45
N GLU A 45 -17.77 -65.82 -5.19
CA GLU A 45 -16.88 -66.86 -4.68
C GLU A 45 -15.84 -67.41 -5.68
N ASN A 46 -14.65 -66.82 -5.70
CA ASN A 46 -13.39 -67.57 -5.75
C ASN A 46 -12.27 -66.71 -5.17
N GLY A 47 -11.58 -67.25 -4.16
CA GLY A 47 -10.46 -66.57 -3.53
C GLY A 47 -9.32 -66.35 -4.51
N ASP A 48 -8.94 -65.09 -4.66
CA ASP A 48 -7.58 -64.70 -4.99
C ASP A 48 -7.23 -63.52 -4.08
N ASP A 49 -6.16 -63.70 -3.32
CA ASP A 49 -5.59 -62.73 -2.38
C ASP A 49 -4.88 -61.67 -3.22
N SER A 50 -5.64 -60.70 -3.76
CA SER A 50 -5.06 -59.50 -4.31
C SER A 50 -4.97 -58.48 -3.18
N ASP A 51 -3.75 -58.13 -2.78
CA ASP A 51 -3.43 -57.00 -1.90
C ASP A 51 -4.28 -55.78 -2.30
N SER A 52 -5.41 -55.59 -1.62
CA SER A 52 -6.29 -54.45 -1.85
C SER A 52 -5.73 -53.29 -1.06
N GLU A 53 -4.96 -52.43 -1.73
CA GLU A 53 -4.44 -51.19 -1.15
C GLU A 53 -5.60 -50.32 -0.63
N VAL A 54 -5.59 -49.98 0.67
CA VAL A 54 -6.62 -49.16 1.29
C VAL A 54 -6.15 -47.71 1.37
N PHE A 55 -6.79 -46.81 0.62
CA PHE A 55 -6.50 -45.37 0.65
C PHE A 55 -7.16 -44.71 1.87
N ILE A 56 -6.35 -44.29 2.85
CA ILE A 56 -6.77 -43.58 4.06
C ILE A 56 -7.00 -42.09 3.78
N LEU A 57 -6.16 -41.48 2.93
CA LEU A 57 -6.23 -40.07 2.56
C LEU A 57 -5.87 -39.90 1.07
N THR A 58 -6.65 -39.08 0.37
CA THR A 58 -6.38 -38.66 -1.01
C THR A 58 -6.62 -37.16 -1.12
N GLN A 59 -5.62 -36.40 -1.55
CA GLN A 59 -5.67 -34.94 -1.68
C GLN A 59 -4.84 -34.47 -2.88
N SER A 60 -5.15 -33.28 -3.38
CA SER A 60 -4.36 -32.59 -4.41
C SER A 60 -3.98 -31.20 -3.89
N PRO A 61 -2.87 -31.07 -3.13
CA PRO A 61 -2.52 -29.84 -2.42
C PRO A 61 -2.25 -28.63 -3.30
N GLY A 62 -1.75 -28.83 -4.52
CA GLY A 62 -1.35 -27.75 -5.42
C GLY A 62 -0.04 -27.06 -4.99
N LEU A 63 0.08 -25.77 -5.31
CA LEU A 63 1.30 -24.97 -5.09
C LEU A 63 1.50 -24.66 -3.59
N LEU A 64 2.65 -25.06 -3.05
CA LEU A 64 3.09 -24.79 -1.69
C LEU A 64 4.33 -23.87 -1.68
N LYS A 65 4.41 -22.94 -0.73
CA LYS A 65 5.47 -21.91 -0.62
C LYS A 65 5.93 -21.69 0.83
N PRO A 66 7.19 -21.34 1.09
CA PRO A 66 7.72 -21.26 2.45
C PRO A 66 6.93 -20.31 3.34
N SER A 67 6.37 -20.86 4.43
CA SER A 67 5.40 -20.21 5.29
C SER A 67 6.04 -19.44 6.45
N SER A 68 7.29 -18.97 6.33
CA SER A 68 7.92 -18.29 7.47
C SER A 68 7.48 -16.84 7.66
N ASP A 69 6.86 -16.19 6.67
CA ASP A 69 6.06 -14.95 6.83
C ASP A 69 5.12 -14.82 5.61
N ASP A 70 3.80 -15.00 5.79
CA ASP A 70 2.77 -14.90 4.74
C ASP A 70 2.56 -13.45 4.25
N GLU A 71 3.62 -12.68 4.09
CA GLU A 71 3.61 -11.25 3.83
C GLU A 71 4.67 -10.89 2.78
N THR A 72 4.26 -10.21 1.70
CA THR A 72 5.16 -9.66 0.70
C THR A 72 5.35 -8.18 0.96
N THR A 73 6.60 -7.73 1.09
CA THR A 73 6.93 -6.32 1.33
C THR A 73 7.42 -5.65 0.05
N HIS A 74 6.71 -4.61 -0.36
CA HIS A 74 7.07 -3.71 -1.45
C HIS A 74 7.71 -2.44 -0.89
N LYS A 75 8.93 -2.15 -1.33
CA LYS A 75 9.59 -0.88 -1.05
C LYS A 75 9.12 0.17 -2.04
N ILE A 76 8.66 1.29 -1.52
CA ILE A 76 8.18 2.43 -2.28
C ILE A 76 9.19 3.57 -2.15
N ASP A 77 9.47 4.23 -3.27
CA ASP A 77 10.40 5.36 -3.29
C ASP A 77 9.91 6.49 -2.38
N SER A 78 10.84 7.07 -1.63
CA SER A 78 10.57 8.22 -0.77
C SER A 78 10.00 9.40 -1.53
N THR A 79 9.29 10.28 -0.83
CA THR A 79 8.68 11.45 -1.41
C THR A 79 8.87 12.69 -0.56
N ASN A 80 9.12 13.82 -1.22
CA ASN A 80 9.26 15.12 -0.57
C ASN A 80 8.08 16.00 -0.94
N LEU A 81 7.24 16.29 0.04
CA LEU A 81 6.06 17.11 -0.10
C LEU A 81 6.30 18.45 0.57
N PHE A 82 6.16 19.54 -0.17
CA PHE A 82 6.39 20.87 0.40
C PHE A 82 5.49 21.95 -0.18
N LEU A 83 5.19 22.92 0.65
CA LEU A 83 4.63 24.22 0.34
C LEU A 83 5.39 25.22 1.21
N ARG A 84 6.38 25.90 0.62
CA ARG A 84 7.27 26.81 1.35
C ARG A 84 7.60 28.06 0.55
N SER A 85 7.82 29.15 1.27
CA SER A 85 8.24 30.42 0.69
C SER A 85 9.77 30.51 0.66
N GLU A 86 10.35 30.63 -0.53
CA GLU A 86 11.77 30.89 -0.71
C GLU A 86 12.02 32.38 -1.02
N PRO A 87 12.70 33.12 -0.11
CA PRO A 87 12.97 34.53 -0.32
C PRO A 87 14.23 34.76 -1.16
N THR A 88 14.09 35.57 -2.20
CA THR A 88 15.21 36.17 -2.94
C THR A 88 15.38 37.62 -2.52
N VAL A 89 16.61 38.04 -2.18
CA VAL A 89 16.92 39.42 -1.80
C VAL A 89 17.71 40.08 -2.92
N SER A 90 17.32 41.29 -3.29
CA SER A 90 18.05 42.14 -4.24
C SER A 90 18.41 43.47 -3.58
N ASP A 91 19.70 43.75 -3.49
CA ASP A 91 20.21 45.04 -3.03
C ASP A 91 20.06 46.08 -4.15
N LEU A 92 19.32 47.16 -3.87
CA LEU A 92 19.07 48.23 -4.84
C LEU A 92 20.05 49.39 -4.68
N ALA A 93 20.34 49.78 -3.43
CA ALA A 93 21.31 50.82 -3.12
C ALA A 93 21.77 50.75 -1.66
N THR A 94 23.08 50.85 -1.42
CA THR A 94 23.63 50.95 -0.06
C THR A 94 23.26 52.27 0.63
N LYS A 95 23.20 53.36 -0.15
CA LYS A 95 22.84 54.70 0.34
C LYS A 95 22.12 55.50 -0.74
N LEU A 96 21.02 56.12 -0.37
CA LEU A 96 20.22 56.99 -1.22
C LEU A 96 19.92 58.29 -0.48
N LEU A 97 20.36 59.42 -1.04
CA LEU A 97 20.02 60.74 -0.56
C LEU A 97 18.88 61.31 -1.41
N VAL A 98 17.78 61.67 -0.75
CA VAL A 98 16.58 62.23 -1.36
C VAL A 98 16.25 63.53 -0.66
N SER A 99 16.07 64.61 -1.41
CA SER A 99 15.82 65.93 -0.85
C SER A 99 14.94 66.79 -1.74
N LYS A 100 14.16 67.67 -1.12
CA LYS A 100 13.32 68.66 -1.80
C LYS A 100 13.43 70.00 -1.09
N GLY A 101 14.02 70.96 -1.78
CA GLY A 101 13.96 72.38 -1.46
C GLY A 101 12.88 73.08 -2.28
N VAL A 102 12.79 74.41 -2.13
CA VAL A 102 11.81 75.23 -2.85
C VAL A 102 12.17 75.40 -4.34
N PHE A 103 13.46 75.32 -4.68
CA PHE A 103 13.98 75.48 -6.05
C PHE A 103 14.79 74.28 -6.56
N SER A 104 14.96 73.23 -5.75
CA SER A 104 15.76 72.06 -6.09
C SER A 104 15.09 70.77 -5.60
N SER A 105 15.14 69.73 -6.42
CA SER A 105 14.61 68.40 -6.06
C SER A 105 15.60 67.33 -6.50
N SER A 106 15.99 66.44 -5.59
CA SER A 106 16.75 65.23 -5.91
C SER A 106 15.83 64.02 -5.88
N LEU A 107 15.20 63.78 -7.02
CA LEU A 107 14.36 62.61 -7.27
C LEU A 107 15.27 61.43 -7.57
N ARG A 108 15.00 60.29 -6.92
CA ARG A 108 15.75 59.05 -7.13
C ARG A 108 14.83 57.96 -7.63
N LYS A 109 15.25 57.27 -8.70
CA LYS A 109 14.58 56.10 -9.25
C LYS A 109 15.52 54.92 -9.14
N LEU A 110 15.01 53.81 -8.62
CA LEU A 110 15.68 52.52 -8.59
C LEU A 110 14.79 51.53 -9.33
N THR A 111 15.40 50.55 -10.00
CA THR A 111 14.67 49.53 -10.75
C THR A 111 15.00 48.16 -10.22
N PHE A 112 14.00 47.28 -10.18
CA PHE A 112 14.18 45.88 -9.82
C PHE A 112 13.34 44.99 -10.73
N LYS A 113 13.78 43.75 -10.95
CA LYS A 113 13.07 42.76 -11.75
C LYS A 113 12.32 41.81 -10.84
N VAL A 114 11.16 41.34 -11.30
CA VAL A 114 10.42 40.24 -10.68
C VAL A 114 10.40 39.10 -11.70
N GLU A 115 11.15 38.03 -11.43
CA GLU A 115 11.22 36.85 -12.29
C GLU A 115 10.13 35.85 -11.88
N GLY A 116 9.41 35.25 -12.84
CA GLY A 116 8.44 34.18 -12.56
C GLY A 116 7.21 34.63 -11.74
N ASN A 117 6.33 35.44 -12.35
CA ASN A 117 5.18 36.04 -11.66
C ASN A 117 4.14 35.05 -11.12
N ASP A 118 4.11 33.81 -11.62
CA ASP A 118 3.01 32.87 -11.35
C ASP A 118 2.98 32.38 -9.89
N ASN A 119 4.13 32.34 -9.22
CA ASN A 119 4.26 31.85 -7.83
C ASN A 119 4.77 32.93 -6.87
N LEU A 120 4.69 34.22 -7.25
CA LEU A 120 5.13 35.32 -6.41
C LEU A 120 4.11 35.56 -5.28
N GLU A 121 4.50 35.30 -4.04
CA GLU A 121 3.66 35.52 -2.87
C GLU A 121 3.59 37.02 -2.53
N ASN A 122 4.76 37.64 -2.33
CA ASN A 122 4.84 39.06 -2.00
C ASN A 122 6.23 39.64 -2.30
N VAL A 123 6.28 40.96 -2.48
CA VAL A 123 7.52 41.73 -2.53
C VAL A 123 7.53 42.78 -1.44
N ASN A 124 8.61 42.81 -0.66
CA ASN A 124 8.81 43.77 0.42
C ASN A 124 10.00 44.67 0.12
N LEU A 125 9.83 45.98 0.29
CA LEU A 125 10.89 46.96 0.25
C LEU A 125 11.39 47.23 1.68
N PHE A 126 12.68 47.01 1.90
CA PHE A 126 13.36 47.31 3.15
C PHE A 126 14.35 48.45 2.96
N PHE A 127 14.41 49.34 3.94
CA PHE A 127 15.43 50.39 4.03
C PHE A 127 15.51 50.93 5.45
N THR A 128 16.63 51.57 5.79
CA THR A 128 16.77 52.32 7.04
C THR A 128 16.72 53.82 6.74
N ALA A 129 15.74 54.52 7.32
CA ALA A 129 15.60 55.96 7.19
C ALA A 129 16.36 56.69 8.31
N VAL A 130 17.23 57.63 7.93
CA VAL A 130 18.03 58.45 8.85
C VAL A 130 17.91 59.92 8.45
N ASN A 131 18.03 60.81 9.45
CA ASN A 131 17.98 62.27 9.26
C ASN A 131 16.69 62.77 8.56
N GLY A 132 15.56 62.09 8.77
CA GLY A 132 14.30 62.36 8.06
C GLY A 132 13.66 63.70 8.42
N LYS A 133 13.43 64.55 7.42
CA LYS A 133 12.65 65.80 7.51
C LYS A 133 11.59 65.84 6.43
N GLY A 134 10.34 66.14 6.80
CA GLY A 134 9.18 66.06 5.91
C GLY A 134 8.62 64.64 5.76
N ASN A 135 7.73 64.44 4.80
CA ASN A 135 7.19 63.12 4.48
C ASN A 135 8.01 62.49 3.35
N LEU A 136 8.45 61.25 3.55
CA LEU A 136 8.98 60.41 2.49
C LEU A 136 7.80 59.89 1.67
N ILE A 137 7.90 60.03 0.35
CA ILE A 137 6.91 59.57 -0.62
C ILE A 137 7.59 58.52 -1.48
N ILE A 138 6.99 57.34 -1.56
CA ILE A 138 7.48 56.23 -2.37
C ILE A 138 6.39 55.83 -3.35
N ALA A 139 6.74 55.78 -4.63
CA ALA A 139 5.86 55.31 -5.69
C ALA A 139 6.45 54.07 -6.38
N LEU A 140 5.59 53.10 -6.66
CA LEU A 140 5.87 51.91 -7.45
C LEU A 140 5.19 52.09 -8.80
N ASN A 141 5.96 52.05 -9.89
CA ASN A 141 5.45 52.23 -11.26
C ASN A 141 4.57 53.48 -11.39
N ASP A 142 5.08 54.59 -10.82
CA ASP A 142 4.44 55.91 -10.76
C ASP A 142 3.13 56.00 -9.92
N VAL A 143 2.74 54.93 -9.22
CA VAL A 143 1.63 54.94 -8.24
C VAL A 143 2.18 55.05 -6.82
N GLU A 144 1.71 56.03 -6.05
CA GLU A 144 2.11 56.20 -4.64
C GLU A 144 1.67 55.00 -3.78
N ILE A 145 2.64 54.39 -3.10
CA ILE A 145 2.43 53.24 -2.20
C ILE A 145 2.71 53.58 -0.74
N PHE A 146 3.40 54.69 -0.48
CA PHE A 146 3.70 55.16 0.86
C PHE A 146 3.88 56.68 0.86
N SER A 147 3.31 57.33 1.86
CA SER A 147 3.50 58.76 2.12
C SER A 147 3.40 59.03 3.61
N GLY A 148 4.52 59.39 4.23
CA GLY A 148 4.55 59.59 5.68
C GLY A 148 5.95 59.86 6.20
N LYS A 149 6.07 60.09 7.51
CA LYS A 149 7.37 60.15 8.18
C LYS A 149 7.94 58.73 8.32
N ALA A 150 9.22 58.58 8.04
CA ALA A 150 9.94 57.32 8.19
C ALA A 150 11.15 57.52 9.13
N GLU A 151 11.38 56.59 10.05
CA GLU A 151 12.54 56.65 10.95
C GLU A 151 13.01 55.24 11.29
N GLY A 152 14.31 55.00 11.28
CA GLY A 152 14.86 53.67 11.54
C GLY A 152 14.52 52.67 10.43
N LEU A 153 14.47 51.39 10.78
CA LEU A 153 14.18 50.31 9.84
C LEU A 153 12.72 50.34 9.38
N GLN A 154 12.52 50.33 8.07
CA GLN A 154 11.22 50.33 7.42
C GLN A 154 11.05 49.06 6.58
N ASN A 155 9.81 48.56 6.51
CA ASN A 155 9.39 47.43 5.69
C ASN A 155 8.05 47.77 5.05
N ILE A 156 8.04 47.94 3.73
CA ILE A 156 6.85 48.29 2.95
C ILE A 156 6.50 47.12 2.05
N VAL A 157 5.31 46.55 2.23
CA VAL A 157 4.77 45.52 1.32
C VAL A 157 4.34 46.21 0.03
N LEU A 158 4.91 45.78 -1.10
CA LEU A 158 4.58 46.31 -2.41
C LEU A 158 3.27 45.67 -2.90
N PRO A 159 2.30 46.45 -3.41
CA PRO A 159 1.05 45.88 -3.90
C PRO A 159 1.27 45.00 -5.14
N ASN A 160 0.95 43.71 -5.05
CA ASN A 160 1.16 42.74 -6.14
C ASN A 160 0.45 43.14 -7.44
N ASN A 161 -0.72 43.78 -7.35
CA ASN A 161 -1.49 44.26 -8.51
C ASN A 161 -0.80 45.39 -9.31
N LEU A 162 0.23 46.02 -8.74
CA LEU A 162 1.02 47.05 -9.40
C LEU A 162 2.37 46.52 -9.93
N LEU A 163 2.74 45.28 -9.60
CA LEU A 163 4.01 44.69 -10.02
C LEU A 163 3.98 44.30 -11.50
N GLN A 164 5.12 44.53 -12.15
CA GLN A 164 5.41 44.18 -13.54
C GLN A 164 6.73 43.38 -13.58
N GLU A 165 7.12 42.89 -14.76
CA GLU A 165 8.42 42.20 -14.93
C GLU A 165 9.61 43.10 -14.54
N ILE A 166 9.52 44.39 -14.89
CA ILE A 166 10.48 45.43 -14.51
C ILE A 166 9.73 46.52 -13.75
N ASN A 167 10.09 46.73 -12.50
CA ASN A 167 9.46 47.70 -11.62
C ASN A 167 10.38 48.88 -11.34
N THR A 168 9.78 50.06 -11.19
CA THR A 168 10.47 51.29 -10.82
C THR A 168 9.98 51.78 -9.47
N LEU A 169 10.89 51.89 -8.51
CA LEU A 169 10.69 52.57 -7.24
C LEU A 169 11.18 54.00 -7.34
N LYS A 170 10.30 54.94 -7.06
CA LYS A 170 10.57 56.38 -7.06
C LYS A 170 10.49 56.90 -5.64
N PHE A 171 11.56 57.54 -5.20
CA PHE A 171 11.67 58.13 -3.87
C PHE A 171 11.68 59.64 -3.98
N GLU A 172 10.81 60.27 -3.20
CA GLU A 172 10.66 61.72 -3.10
C GLU A 172 10.43 62.15 -1.66
N VAL A 173 10.62 63.44 -1.39
CA VAL A 173 10.29 64.04 -0.10
C VAL A 173 9.28 65.16 -0.33
N SER A 174 8.33 65.35 0.58
CA SER A 174 7.36 66.44 0.51
C SER A 174 8.06 67.80 0.52
N SER A 175 7.49 68.80 -0.14
CA SER A 175 8.04 70.16 -0.13
C SER A 175 8.03 70.76 1.28
N PRO A 176 9.02 71.59 1.67
CA PRO A 176 9.07 72.25 2.98
C PRO A 176 8.04 73.39 3.15
N GLY A 177 7.19 73.63 2.14
CA GLY A 177 6.15 74.67 2.16
C GLY A 177 6.75 76.07 2.13
N ILE A 178 6.26 76.96 3.00
CA ILE A 178 6.70 78.36 3.12
C ILE A 178 8.08 78.46 3.80
N ASN A 179 8.56 77.39 4.42
CA ASN A 179 9.84 77.39 5.13
C ASN A 179 11.01 77.24 4.14
N ILE A 180 11.48 78.36 3.61
CA ILE A 180 12.50 78.45 2.56
C ILE A 180 13.94 78.10 3.01
N PHE A 181 14.18 78.02 4.33
CA PHE A 181 15.54 78.02 4.88
C PHE A 181 16.16 76.62 5.11
N SER A 182 15.39 75.55 5.08
CA SER A 182 15.92 74.18 5.21
C SER A 182 15.18 73.24 4.25
N PRO A 183 15.88 72.52 3.37
CA PRO A 183 15.25 71.51 2.55
C PRO A 183 14.75 70.36 3.42
N ASN A 184 13.66 69.74 2.98
CA ASN A 184 13.27 68.44 3.51
C ASN A 184 14.19 67.39 2.89
N GLU A 185 14.66 66.44 3.69
CA GLU A 185 15.65 65.46 3.25
C GLU A 185 15.49 64.14 4.00
N TYR A 186 15.93 63.07 3.34
CA TYR A 186 16.04 61.73 3.88
C TYR A 186 17.35 61.10 3.40
N GLU A 187 18.05 60.45 4.31
CA GLU A 187 19.08 59.47 3.97
C GLU A 187 18.51 58.07 4.15
N LEU A 188 18.34 57.34 3.06
CA LEU A 188 17.94 55.93 3.08
C LEU A 188 19.18 55.06 2.94
N ARG A 189 19.32 54.07 3.81
CA ARG A 189 20.42 53.10 3.80
C ARG A 189 19.89 51.69 3.57
N ASP A 190 20.73 50.84 3.00
CA ASP A 190 20.46 49.41 2.80
C ASP A 190 19.10 49.17 2.12
N VAL A 191 18.86 49.93 1.03
CA VAL A 191 17.63 49.85 0.24
C VAL A 191 17.67 48.55 -0.55
N LYS A 192 16.74 47.64 -0.23
CA LYS A 192 16.68 46.30 -0.83
C LYS A 192 15.24 45.84 -0.99
N THR A 193 15.01 44.96 -1.95
CA THR A 193 13.73 44.25 -2.12
C THR A 193 13.90 42.80 -1.75
N ARG A 194 12.94 42.24 -1.01
CA ARG A 194 12.82 40.80 -0.77
C ARG A 194 11.59 40.29 -1.48
N GLN A 195 11.78 39.36 -2.40
CA GLN A 195 10.71 38.70 -3.16
C GLN A 195 10.55 37.30 -2.56
N SER A 196 9.34 36.95 -2.13
CA SER A 196 9.04 35.60 -1.65
C SER A 196 8.32 34.82 -2.74
N PHE A 197 8.83 33.65 -3.07
CA PHE A 197 8.22 32.75 -4.04
C PHE A 197 7.68 31.51 -3.35
N GLU A 198 6.46 31.13 -3.66
CA GLU A 198 5.88 29.88 -3.21
C GLU A 198 6.41 28.73 -4.07
N ILE A 199 7.04 27.74 -3.44
CA ILE A 199 7.42 26.51 -4.13
C ILE A 199 6.49 25.40 -3.67
N VAL A 200 5.88 24.73 -4.64
CA VAL A 200 4.77 23.82 -4.45
C VAL A 200 5.16 22.43 -4.96
N ASN A 201 5.16 21.46 -4.06
CA ASN A 201 5.03 20.04 -4.35
C ASN A 201 4.12 19.40 -3.30
N THR A 202 2.84 19.74 -3.32
CA THR A 202 1.89 19.30 -2.28
C THR A 202 1.36 17.89 -2.51
N LYS A 203 1.64 17.26 -3.66
CA LYS A 203 1.06 15.98 -4.05
C LYS A 203 2.03 15.15 -4.88
N GLU A 204 2.27 13.92 -4.45
CA GLU A 204 3.17 12.97 -5.13
C GLU A 204 2.53 11.61 -5.27
N LYS A 205 2.89 10.90 -6.35
CA LYS A 205 2.30 9.62 -6.72
C LYS A 205 3.34 8.51 -6.70
N ARG A 206 2.98 7.35 -6.19
CA ARG A 206 3.82 6.14 -6.22
C ARG A 206 2.98 4.97 -6.69
N LYS A 207 3.56 4.16 -7.56
CA LYS A 207 2.89 3.00 -8.13
C LYS A 207 3.58 1.74 -7.66
N ILE A 208 2.80 0.72 -7.38
CA ILE A 208 3.28 -0.62 -7.10
C ILE A 208 2.48 -1.61 -7.93
N VAL A 209 3.02 -2.82 -8.10
CA VAL A 209 2.33 -3.90 -8.79
C VAL A 209 2.20 -5.06 -7.82
N LEU A 210 0.96 -5.41 -7.50
CA LEU A 210 0.62 -6.58 -6.70
C LEU A 210 0.34 -7.77 -7.63
N SER A 211 0.88 -8.92 -7.25
CA SER A 211 0.64 -10.19 -7.93
C SER A 211 -0.71 -10.79 -7.52
N ALA A 212 -1.20 -11.75 -8.30
CA ALA A 212 -2.45 -12.46 -8.01
C ALA A 212 -2.44 -13.25 -6.69
N ALA A 213 -1.26 -13.48 -6.08
CA ALA A 213 -1.11 -14.17 -4.80
C ALA A 213 -1.29 -13.23 -3.58
N GLU A 214 -1.21 -11.91 -3.78
CA GLU A 214 -1.21 -10.88 -2.73
C GLU A 214 -2.61 -10.33 -2.50
N LYS A 215 -3.53 -11.19 -2.04
CA LYS A 215 -4.97 -10.87 -1.89
C LYS A 215 -5.44 -10.71 -0.43
N GLY A 216 -4.51 -10.59 0.51
CA GLY A 216 -4.79 -10.37 1.92
C GLY A 216 -4.81 -8.90 2.32
N ASP A 217 -5.05 -8.64 3.61
CA ASP A 217 -4.94 -7.30 4.18
C ASP A 217 -3.48 -6.81 4.10
N GLY A 218 -3.32 -5.50 4.00
CA GLY A 218 -2.03 -4.84 3.91
C GLY A 218 -1.74 -3.91 5.09
N LYS A 219 -0.47 -3.57 5.24
CA LYS A 219 0.02 -2.57 6.19
C LYS A 219 0.99 -1.65 5.47
N LEU A 220 0.68 -0.36 5.43
CA LEU A 220 1.56 0.68 4.92
C LEU A 220 2.31 1.30 6.10
N SER A 221 3.63 1.15 6.12
CA SER A 221 4.53 1.79 7.10
C SER A 221 5.39 2.85 6.44
N TYR A 222 5.64 3.96 7.14
CA TYR A 222 6.52 5.03 6.67
C TYR A 222 7.05 5.89 7.82
N SER A 223 8.18 6.54 7.59
CA SER A 223 8.75 7.55 8.49
C SER A 223 8.50 8.95 7.94
N LEU A 224 7.90 9.83 8.76
CA LEU A 224 7.68 11.23 8.42
C LEU A 224 8.74 12.10 9.08
N PHE A 225 9.42 12.94 8.30
CA PHE A 225 10.37 13.94 8.76
C PHE A 225 9.91 15.34 8.35
N CYS A 226 9.85 16.25 9.31
CA CYS A 226 9.53 17.65 9.08
C CYS A 226 10.81 18.48 8.85
N ASN A 227 10.99 19.08 7.67
CA ASN A 227 12.20 19.83 7.30
C ASN A 227 12.20 21.28 7.80
N SER A 228 11.02 21.86 8.01
CA SER A 228 10.86 23.22 8.54
C SER A 228 9.72 23.27 9.52
N ALA A 229 9.80 24.15 10.53
CA ALA A 229 8.75 24.32 11.53
C ALA A 229 7.47 24.87 10.88
N ALA A 230 6.67 23.97 10.32
CA ALA A 230 5.37 24.28 9.76
C ALA A 230 4.31 24.30 10.87
N ASP A 231 3.35 25.21 10.73
CA ASP A 231 2.09 25.11 11.46
C ASP A 231 1.44 23.74 11.23
N ILE A 232 0.56 23.34 12.15
CA ILE A 232 -0.31 22.16 12.08
C ILE A 232 -0.77 21.90 10.64
N SER A 233 -0.28 20.84 10.01
CA SER A 233 -0.63 20.46 8.63
C SER A 233 -1.53 19.22 8.62
N ARG A 234 -2.11 18.91 7.47
CA ARG A 234 -2.92 17.72 7.26
C ARG A 234 -2.28 16.89 6.14
N LEU A 235 -1.97 15.63 6.45
CA LEU A 235 -1.45 14.65 5.51
C LEU A 235 -2.58 13.71 5.12
N ARG A 236 -2.86 13.59 3.83
CA ARG A 236 -3.82 12.65 3.26
C ARG A 236 -3.09 11.63 2.42
N ILE A 237 -3.45 10.37 2.57
CA ILE A 237 -2.93 9.27 1.76
C ILE A 237 -4.11 8.61 1.08
N PHE A 238 -4.03 8.49 -0.25
CA PHE A 238 -5.02 7.81 -1.06
C PHE A 238 -4.41 6.56 -1.69
N LEU A 239 -5.21 5.51 -1.80
CA LEU A 239 -4.94 4.30 -2.57
C LEU A 239 -6.02 4.18 -3.64
N ASN A 240 -5.63 4.11 -4.91
CA ASN A 240 -6.54 3.99 -6.06
C ASN A 240 -7.68 5.04 -6.05
N GLY A 241 -7.36 6.24 -5.56
CA GLY A 241 -8.31 7.36 -5.43
C GLY A 241 -9.19 7.36 -4.16
N LYS A 242 -9.15 6.32 -3.34
CA LYS A 242 -9.84 6.24 -2.03
C LYS A 242 -8.91 6.73 -0.91
N ALA A 243 -9.38 7.60 -0.03
CA ALA A 243 -8.61 8.03 1.13
C ALA A 243 -8.47 6.89 2.14
N ILE A 244 -7.23 6.46 2.42
CA ILE A 244 -6.90 5.44 3.42
C ILE A 244 -6.41 6.06 4.73
N SER A 245 -5.94 7.31 4.69
CA SER A 245 -5.61 8.09 5.88
C SER A 245 -5.82 9.58 5.63
N ASP A 246 -6.28 10.29 6.67
CA ASP A 246 -6.45 11.74 6.71
C ASP A 246 -6.17 12.22 8.13
N GLU A 247 -4.94 12.65 8.37
CA GLU A 247 -4.45 12.96 9.71
C GLU A 247 -3.88 14.37 9.80
N VAL A 248 -4.07 14.97 10.97
CA VAL A 248 -3.39 16.20 11.33
C VAL A 248 -2.01 15.86 11.84
N VAL A 249 -0.98 16.37 11.17
CA VAL A 249 0.43 16.15 11.50
C VAL A 249 1.04 17.41 12.11
N THR A 250 1.67 17.24 13.26
CA THR A 250 2.52 18.28 13.88
C THR A 250 3.95 18.12 13.41
N CYS A 251 4.70 19.21 13.31
CA CYS A 251 6.11 19.13 12.93
C CYS A 251 6.91 18.29 13.95
N GLY A 252 7.56 17.23 13.46
CA GLY A 252 8.33 16.28 14.25
C GLY A 252 8.88 15.15 13.36
N SER A 253 9.47 14.14 13.99
CA SER A 253 9.88 12.89 13.34
C SER A 253 9.14 11.74 14.00
N PHE A 254 8.41 10.97 13.22
CA PHE A 254 7.65 9.83 13.73
C PHE A 254 7.41 8.78 12.66
N ASP A 255 7.34 7.54 13.10
CA ASP A 255 6.95 6.40 12.29
C ASP A 255 5.43 6.20 12.36
N LYS A 256 4.83 5.82 11.24
CA LYS A 256 3.40 5.60 11.09
C LYS A 256 3.16 4.25 10.43
N GLU A 257 2.07 3.63 10.85
CA GLU A 257 1.54 2.42 10.24
C GLU A 257 0.04 2.62 9.99
N ILE A 258 -0.42 2.22 8.82
CA ILE A 258 -1.82 2.26 8.40
C ILE A 258 -2.21 0.86 7.94
N GLU A 259 -3.25 0.31 8.55
CA GLU A 259 -3.87 -0.95 8.09
C GLU A 259 -4.76 -0.67 6.87
N ILE A 260 -4.62 -1.51 5.84
CA ILE A 260 -5.36 -1.42 4.58
C ILE A 260 -6.11 -2.75 4.40
N ILE A 261 -7.41 -2.68 4.20
CA ILE A 261 -8.22 -3.89 3.96
C ILE A 261 -8.00 -4.39 2.53
N LYS A 262 -8.05 -5.71 2.34
CA LYS A 262 -7.82 -6.35 1.03
C LYS A 262 -8.66 -5.78 -0.12
N ASP A 263 -9.90 -5.33 0.17
CA ASP A 263 -10.86 -4.87 -0.84
C ASP A 263 -10.50 -3.49 -1.42
N ASP A 264 -9.51 -2.80 -0.83
CA ASP A 264 -9.01 -1.51 -1.33
C ASP A 264 -7.88 -1.67 -2.35
N PHE A 265 -7.32 -2.88 -2.50
CA PHE A 265 -6.33 -3.20 -3.51
C PHE A 265 -6.99 -3.68 -4.81
N ASP A 266 -6.42 -3.24 -5.93
CA ASP A 266 -6.68 -3.80 -7.25
C ASP A 266 -5.65 -4.91 -7.56
N GLU A 267 -6.03 -5.92 -8.33
CA GLU A 267 -5.06 -6.89 -8.87
C GLU A 267 -4.17 -6.20 -9.92
N GLY A 268 -2.85 -6.28 -9.76
CA GLY A 268 -1.90 -5.57 -10.62
C GLY A 268 -1.52 -4.19 -10.09
N GLU A 269 -1.60 -3.16 -10.93
CA GLU A 269 -1.10 -1.81 -10.61
C GLU A 269 -1.99 -1.11 -9.56
N ASN A 270 -1.38 -0.63 -8.49
CA ASN A 270 -2.00 0.17 -7.45
C ASN A 270 -1.28 1.51 -7.32
N GLU A 271 -2.02 2.62 -7.15
CA GLU A 271 -1.48 3.97 -7.03
C GLU A 271 -1.69 4.54 -5.62
N PHE A 272 -0.59 4.85 -4.94
CA PHE A 272 -0.57 5.66 -3.73
C PHE A 272 -0.39 7.13 -4.08
N ILE A 273 -1.19 7.99 -3.46
CA ILE A 273 -1.07 9.44 -3.55
C ILE A 273 -0.87 9.99 -2.15
N PHE A 274 0.24 10.69 -1.93
CA PHE A 274 0.52 11.41 -0.69
C PHE A 274 0.27 12.90 -0.94
N GLU A 275 -0.48 13.55 -0.04
CA GLU A 275 -0.91 14.94 -0.21
C GLU A 275 -0.85 15.72 1.10
N ILE A 276 -0.33 16.95 1.06
CA ILE A 276 -0.31 17.88 2.20
C ILE A 276 -1.01 19.20 1.87
N ASP A 277 -1.60 19.83 2.89
CA ASP A 277 -2.17 21.17 2.73
C ASP A 277 -1.11 22.29 2.84
N LYS A 278 -0.07 22.09 3.66
CA LYS A 278 1.03 23.04 3.90
C LYS A 278 2.25 22.38 4.55
N GLY A 279 3.37 23.09 4.62
CA GLY A 279 4.57 22.64 5.35
C GLY A 279 5.61 21.99 4.45
N ASP A 280 6.65 21.38 5.03
CA ASP A 280 7.76 20.77 4.30
C ASP A 280 8.11 19.43 4.96
N TYR A 281 7.75 18.35 4.28
CA TYR A 281 7.75 16.99 4.80
C TYR A 281 8.44 16.02 3.85
N LEU A 282 9.38 15.26 4.39
CA LEU A 282 9.98 14.11 3.74
C LEU A 282 9.35 12.83 4.28
N ILE A 283 8.73 12.05 3.41
CA ILE A 283 8.19 10.74 3.71
C ILE A 283 9.19 9.71 3.20
N ASN A 284 9.80 8.96 4.11
CA ASN A 284 10.84 7.98 3.84
C ASN A 284 10.41 6.58 4.30
N ASP A 285 11.22 5.60 3.92
CA ASP A 285 11.11 4.21 4.37
C ASP A 285 9.68 3.69 4.18
N ILE A 286 9.10 4.04 3.03
CA ILE A 286 7.72 3.69 2.68
C ILE A 286 7.72 2.22 2.27
N GLU A 287 7.07 1.40 3.08
CA GLU A 287 6.97 -0.03 2.86
C GLU A 287 5.50 -0.43 2.91
N LEU A 288 5.05 -1.15 1.87
CA LEU A 288 3.76 -1.81 1.89
C LEU A 288 3.99 -3.30 2.11
N THR A 289 3.45 -3.82 3.20
CA THR A 289 3.44 -5.25 3.48
C THR A 289 2.04 -5.80 3.21
N VAL A 290 1.90 -6.77 2.30
CA VAL A 290 0.60 -7.37 1.92
C VAL A 290 0.58 -8.84 2.25
N LYS A 291 -0.48 -9.32 2.89
CA LYS A 291 -0.65 -10.74 3.18
C LYS A 291 -0.94 -11.55 1.92
N SER A 292 -0.27 -12.68 1.76
CA SER A 292 -0.52 -13.62 0.67
C SER A 292 -1.73 -14.50 0.98
N SER A 293 -2.55 -14.79 -0.04
CA SER A 293 -3.75 -15.63 0.12
C SER A 293 -3.50 -17.12 -0.11
N GLU A 294 -2.38 -17.51 -0.72
CA GLU A 294 -2.11 -18.90 -1.13
C GLU A 294 -0.63 -19.28 -0.95
N GLY A 295 -0.38 -20.46 -0.36
CA GLY A 295 0.94 -21.10 -0.29
C GLY A 295 1.47 -21.45 1.10
N GLY A 296 0.73 -21.22 2.19
CA GLY A 296 1.18 -21.59 3.54
C GLY A 296 1.18 -23.11 3.84
N SER A 297 1.54 -23.47 5.07
CA SER A 297 1.50 -24.87 5.52
C SER A 297 0.09 -25.47 5.39
N VAL A 298 -0.06 -26.62 4.73
CA VAL A 298 -1.36 -27.32 4.61
C VAL A 298 -1.53 -28.34 5.74
N THR A 299 -2.76 -28.51 6.24
CA THR A 299 -3.07 -29.47 7.32
C THR A 299 -4.31 -30.30 6.97
N TYR A 300 -4.13 -31.61 6.92
CA TYR A 300 -5.16 -32.60 6.66
C TYR A 300 -5.51 -33.38 7.92
N LYS A 301 -6.81 -33.60 8.13
CA LYS A 301 -7.33 -34.45 9.21
C LYS A 301 -7.98 -35.68 8.60
N PHE A 302 -7.67 -36.85 9.14
CA PHE A 302 -8.21 -38.11 8.65
C PHE A 302 -8.46 -39.08 9.81
N ALA A 303 -9.30 -40.08 9.59
CA ALA A 303 -9.65 -41.07 10.60
C ALA A 303 -9.22 -42.48 10.17
N ILE A 304 -8.72 -43.28 11.11
CA ILE A 304 -8.39 -44.69 10.90
C ILE A 304 -9.39 -45.53 11.70
N GLY A 305 -9.98 -46.53 11.04
CA GLY A 305 -10.89 -47.49 11.65
C GLY A 305 -10.20 -48.44 12.61
N GLU A 306 -10.97 -49.08 13.50
CA GLU A 306 -10.41 -50.00 14.50
C GLU A 306 -9.75 -51.23 13.86
N ASP A 307 -10.34 -51.77 12.79
CA ASP A 307 -9.81 -52.92 12.07
C ASP A 307 -8.47 -52.60 11.37
N ASP A 308 -8.40 -51.47 10.67
CA ASP A 308 -7.17 -50.98 10.01
C ASP A 308 -6.06 -50.71 11.03
N PHE A 309 -6.41 -50.07 12.15
CA PHE A 309 -5.45 -49.79 13.23
C PHE A 309 -4.93 -51.08 13.88
N ASN A 310 -5.78 -52.08 14.05
CA ASN A 310 -5.39 -53.40 14.56
C ASN A 310 -4.43 -54.12 13.59
N SER A 311 -4.63 -53.98 12.29
CA SER A 311 -3.73 -54.53 11.26
C SER A 311 -2.35 -53.87 11.30
N ILE A 312 -2.31 -52.53 11.45
CA ILE A 312 -1.07 -51.77 11.64
C ILE A 312 -0.32 -52.24 12.90
N MET A 313 -1.03 -52.40 14.03
CA MET A 313 -0.41 -52.78 15.30
C MET A 313 0.11 -54.22 15.34
N LYS A 314 -0.52 -55.12 14.58
CA LYS A 314 -0.08 -56.52 14.43
C LYS A 314 1.08 -56.67 13.44
N GLY A 315 1.46 -55.59 12.74
CA GLY A 315 2.50 -55.60 11.71
C GLY A 315 2.08 -56.35 10.45
N THR A 316 0.77 -56.54 10.26
CA THR A 316 0.19 -57.16 9.06
C THR A 316 -0.25 -56.13 8.03
N GLY A 317 -0.12 -54.83 8.33
CA GLY A 317 -0.23 -53.77 7.34
C GLY A 317 0.75 -52.63 7.62
N ASP A 318 1.29 -52.01 6.56
CA ASP A 318 2.17 -50.86 6.62
C ASP A 318 1.49 -49.61 6.05
N VAL A 319 1.82 -48.46 6.63
CA VAL A 319 1.32 -47.17 6.18
C VAL A 319 2.40 -46.47 5.37
N GLU A 320 2.03 -46.14 4.14
CA GLU A 320 2.84 -45.43 3.16
C GLU A 320 2.25 -44.04 2.86
N LEU A 321 3.09 -43.01 2.84
CA LEU A 321 2.76 -41.68 2.33
C LEU A 321 3.41 -41.52 0.96
N ASN A 322 2.59 -41.32 -0.07
CA ASN A 322 3.03 -41.06 -1.44
C ASN A 322 2.67 -39.62 -1.84
N MET A 323 3.63 -38.87 -2.37
CA MET A 323 3.42 -37.54 -2.94
C MET A 323 3.97 -37.49 -4.37
N GLN A 324 3.20 -36.92 -5.28
CA GLN A 324 3.60 -36.65 -6.67
C GLN A 324 3.71 -35.14 -6.90
N PHE A 325 4.77 -34.73 -7.60
CA PHE A 325 5.11 -33.32 -7.82
C PHE A 325 5.11 -32.98 -9.32
N SER A 326 4.69 -31.75 -9.65
CA SER A 326 4.53 -31.31 -11.05
C SER A 326 5.85 -30.92 -11.73
N ASP A 327 6.89 -30.61 -10.95
CA ASP A 327 8.18 -30.13 -11.42
C ASP A 327 9.33 -31.06 -11.00
N SER A 328 10.50 -30.89 -11.63
CA SER A 328 11.73 -31.62 -11.30
C SER A 328 12.73 -30.74 -10.53
N GLU A 329 12.27 -29.65 -9.91
CA GLU A 329 13.13 -28.77 -9.13
C GLU A 329 13.36 -29.36 -7.74
N GLN A 330 14.28 -28.79 -6.97
CA GLN A 330 14.51 -29.22 -5.59
C GLN A 330 13.26 -28.89 -4.76
N LYS A 331 12.74 -29.85 -3.98
CA LYS A 331 11.65 -29.67 -3.00
C LYS A 331 12.19 -29.90 -1.61
N LYS A 332 12.03 -28.91 -0.76
CA LYS A 332 12.39 -28.92 0.66
C LYS A 332 11.14 -28.67 1.47
N PHE A 333 10.78 -29.60 2.35
CA PHE A 333 9.62 -29.45 3.20
C PHE A 333 9.73 -30.30 4.45
N THR A 334 8.98 -29.92 5.48
CA THR A 334 8.79 -30.73 6.68
C THR A 334 7.33 -31.19 6.71
N PHE A 335 7.09 -32.50 6.74
CA PHE A 335 5.78 -33.02 7.06
C PHE A 335 5.73 -33.52 8.50
N GLU A 336 4.58 -33.34 9.15
CA GLU A 336 4.32 -33.71 10.53
C GLU A 336 3.12 -34.64 10.58
N LEU A 337 3.31 -35.85 11.13
CA LEU A 337 2.23 -36.81 11.36
C LEU A 337 2.05 -36.98 12.87
N ASN A 338 0.91 -36.52 13.41
CA ASN A 338 0.58 -36.61 14.84
C ASN A 338 1.71 -36.11 15.78
N ASN A 339 2.28 -34.93 15.51
CA ASN A 339 3.43 -34.34 16.22
C ASN A 339 4.79 -35.00 15.97
N LYS A 340 4.89 -35.90 14.97
CA LYS A 340 6.18 -36.44 14.52
C LYS A 340 6.59 -35.80 13.22
N GLU A 341 7.71 -35.06 13.26
CA GLU A 341 8.26 -34.34 12.12
C GLU A 341 9.24 -35.18 11.30
N PHE A 342 9.22 -34.93 10.00
CA PHE A 342 10.11 -35.48 8.98
C PHE A 342 10.50 -34.37 8.01
N THR A 343 11.78 -34.06 7.91
CA THR A 343 12.31 -33.05 6.99
C THR A 343 12.89 -33.72 5.76
N ILE A 344 12.41 -33.27 4.60
CA ILE A 344 12.66 -33.86 3.28
C ILE A 344 13.34 -32.81 2.40
N ASP A 345 14.32 -33.26 1.61
CA ASP A 345 15.04 -32.49 0.60
C ASP A 345 15.32 -33.43 -0.56
N ILE A 346 14.58 -33.28 -1.66
CA ILE A 346 14.58 -34.17 -2.83
C ILE A 346 14.50 -33.38 -4.12
N GLU A 347 14.90 -33.98 -5.24
CA GLU A 347 14.71 -33.40 -6.59
C GLU A 347 13.73 -34.21 -7.44
N ASP A 348 13.41 -35.44 -7.00
CA ASP A 348 12.53 -36.37 -7.71
C ASP A 348 11.09 -35.85 -7.81
N SER A 349 10.35 -36.36 -8.81
CA SER A 349 8.93 -36.04 -9.04
C SER A 349 7.99 -36.89 -8.18
N GLU A 350 8.52 -37.84 -7.40
CA GLU A 350 7.75 -38.70 -6.49
C GLU A 350 8.50 -38.88 -5.17
N TYR A 351 7.76 -38.88 -4.07
CA TYR A 351 8.26 -39.18 -2.74
C TYR A 351 7.41 -40.23 -2.05
N ILE A 352 8.05 -41.31 -1.58
CA ILE A 352 7.38 -42.42 -0.88
C ILE A 352 8.03 -42.61 0.50
N GLN A 353 7.21 -42.55 1.55
CA GLN A 353 7.63 -42.81 2.92
C GLN A 353 6.86 -43.98 3.54
N ASN A 354 7.58 -45.08 3.80
CA ASN A 354 7.08 -46.29 4.44
C ASN A 354 7.20 -46.27 5.96
N ASN A 355 6.66 -47.27 6.65
CA ASN A 355 6.79 -47.49 8.09
C ASN A 355 6.24 -46.34 8.94
N LEU A 356 5.14 -45.72 8.50
CA LEU A 356 4.46 -44.64 9.22
C LEU A 356 3.45 -45.15 10.26
N GLY A 357 3.11 -46.44 10.24
CA GLY A 357 2.08 -47.04 11.09
C GLY A 357 2.27 -46.79 12.60
N ARG A 358 3.52 -46.78 13.07
CA ARG A 358 3.87 -46.50 14.48
C ARG A 358 3.52 -45.09 14.98
N PHE A 359 3.25 -44.16 14.07
CA PHE A 359 2.87 -42.78 14.41
C PHE A 359 1.36 -42.55 14.33
N MET A 360 0.60 -43.57 13.89
CA MET A 360 -0.84 -43.52 13.79
C MET A 360 -1.51 -43.67 15.15
N LYS A 361 -2.69 -43.06 15.28
CA LYS A 361 -3.59 -43.18 16.42
C LYS A 361 -4.92 -43.79 15.96
N ASN A 362 -5.55 -44.56 16.82
CA ASN A 362 -6.93 -45.01 16.59
C ASN A 362 -7.85 -43.77 16.53
N GLY A 363 -8.73 -43.69 15.53
CA GLY A 363 -9.59 -42.55 15.31
C GLY A 363 -8.87 -41.40 14.59
N ASN A 364 -8.88 -40.20 15.16
CA ASN A 364 -8.46 -38.98 14.48
C ASN A 364 -6.94 -38.81 14.44
N ASN A 365 -6.44 -38.50 13.25
CA ASN A 365 -5.04 -38.26 12.92
C ASN A 365 -4.89 -36.94 12.16
N VAL A 366 -3.69 -36.37 12.21
CA VAL A 366 -3.36 -35.10 11.53
C VAL A 366 -2.06 -35.25 10.76
N LEU A 367 -2.08 -34.83 9.49
CA LEU A 367 -0.92 -34.66 8.63
C LEU A 367 -0.77 -33.17 8.30
N LYS A 368 0.35 -32.55 8.65
CA LYS A 368 0.68 -31.18 8.25
C LYS A 368 1.89 -31.18 7.33
N ILE A 369 1.91 -30.34 6.31
CA ILE A 369 3.05 -30.16 5.40
C ILE A 369 3.44 -28.69 5.43
N THR A 370 4.72 -28.45 5.70
CA THR A 370 5.33 -27.13 5.83
C THR A 370 6.43 -27.00 4.78
N PRO A 371 6.19 -26.30 3.66
CA PRO A 371 7.21 -26.06 2.65
C PRO A 371 8.36 -25.20 3.19
N GLN A 372 9.59 -25.46 2.73
CA GLN A 372 10.80 -24.67 2.96
C GLN A 372 11.32 -23.99 1.68
N ASN A 373 10.86 -24.44 0.50
CA ASN A 373 10.92 -23.72 -0.78
C ASN A 373 9.60 -23.87 -1.56
N GLU A 374 9.48 -23.24 -2.72
CA GLU A 374 8.29 -23.30 -3.59
C GLU A 374 8.28 -24.58 -4.42
N PHE A 375 7.15 -25.30 -4.44
CA PHE A 375 6.92 -26.49 -5.28
C PHE A 375 5.42 -26.83 -5.35
N THR A 376 5.02 -27.62 -6.34
CA THR A 376 3.61 -28.06 -6.50
C THR A 376 3.46 -29.55 -6.20
N ILE A 377 2.49 -29.91 -5.35
CA ILE A 377 2.08 -31.31 -5.15
C ILE A 377 0.81 -31.54 -5.97
N ASP A 378 0.88 -32.39 -6.99
CA ASP A 378 -0.28 -32.78 -7.79
C ASP A 378 -1.20 -33.70 -7.00
N ASP A 379 -0.61 -34.74 -6.41
CA ASP A 379 -1.34 -35.77 -5.68
C ASP A 379 -0.64 -36.18 -4.39
N LEU A 380 -1.44 -36.42 -3.35
CA LEU A 380 -1.00 -36.92 -2.06
C LEU A 380 -1.91 -38.07 -1.62
N TYR A 381 -1.28 -39.21 -1.33
CA TYR A 381 -1.94 -40.42 -0.88
C TYR A 381 -1.36 -40.92 0.44
N LEU A 382 -2.23 -41.39 1.32
CA LEU A 382 -1.85 -42.17 2.49
C LEU A 382 -2.50 -43.55 2.34
N ILE A 383 -1.68 -44.59 2.20
CA ILE A 383 -2.10 -45.93 1.80
C ILE A 383 -1.76 -46.90 2.92
N LEU A 384 -2.69 -47.80 3.25
CA LEU A 384 -2.46 -48.99 4.05
C LEU A 384 -2.29 -50.18 3.10
N LYS A 385 -1.10 -50.77 3.13
CA LYS A 385 -0.73 -51.98 2.38
C LYS A 385 -0.69 -53.18 3.30
#